data_AF-A0A7C4P5X7-F1
#
_entry.id   AF-A0A7C4P5X7-F1
#
_cell.length_a   1.000
_cell.length_b   1.000
_cell.length_c   1.000
_cell.angle_alpha   90.00
_cell.angle_beta   90.00
_cell.angle_gamma   90.00
#
_symmetry.space_group_name_H-M   'P 1'
#
loop_
_entity.id
_entity.type
_entity.pdbx_description
1 polymer ?
#
loop_
_entity_poly.entity_id
_entity_poly.type
_entity_poly.pdbx_seq_one_letter_code
_entity_poly.pdbx_strand_id
1 'polypeptide(L)'
;MMPPKKFWLLVGDVLALAVITLVGFASHGELHVSFAGRMLTTFLPLLAGWFLIAPWLGLFDLKVVSAPPQLWRPVLGMLLAAPLTAILRAAMLNSVALPLFTLILGASAALGMLLWRGLWWLIWGKRW
;
A
#
# COMPACT_ATOMS: atom_id res chain seq x y z
N MET A 1 -23.28 -13.57 9.73
CA MET A 1 -23.16 -12.12 10.05
C MET A 1 -22.16 -11.52 9.07
N MET A 2 -22.49 -10.44 8.35
CA MET A 2 -21.55 -9.85 7.37
C MET A 2 -20.39 -9.14 8.08
N PRO A 3 -19.14 -9.21 7.56
CA PRO A 3 -18.01 -8.51 8.16
C PRO A 3 -18.22 -6.99 8.18
N PRO A 4 -17.69 -6.27 9.18
CA PRO A 4 -17.83 -4.80 9.26
C PRO A 4 -17.13 -4.13 8.06
N LYS A 5 -17.62 -2.96 7.61
CA LYS A 5 -17.00 -2.20 6.48
C LYS A 5 -15.49 -2.01 6.63
N LYS A 6 -15.02 -1.78 7.87
CA LYS A 6 -13.58 -1.67 8.16
C LYS A 6 -12.80 -2.91 7.76
N PHE A 7 -13.35 -4.12 7.94
CA PHE A 7 -12.69 -5.36 7.51
C PHE A 7 -12.42 -5.35 6.00
N TRP A 8 -13.43 -5.00 5.19
CA TRP A 8 -13.29 -4.91 3.74
C TRP A 8 -12.31 -3.82 3.28
N LEU A 9 -12.23 -2.71 4.02
CA LEU A 9 -11.22 -1.68 3.78
C LEU A 9 -9.80 -2.24 3.94
N LEU A 10 -9.54 -2.96 5.05
CA LEU A 10 -8.22 -3.54 5.34
C LEU A 10 -7.86 -4.65 4.35
N VAL A 11 -8.81 -5.53 4.01
CA VAL A 11 -8.61 -6.55 2.98
C VAL A 11 -8.27 -5.89 1.64
N GLY A 12 -9.01 -4.85 1.28
CA GLY A 12 -8.74 -4.11 0.05
C GLY A 12 -7.39 -3.40 0.03
N ASP A 13 -6.90 -2.90 1.16
CA ASP A 13 -5.54 -2.35 1.27
C ASP A 13 -4.48 -3.41 0.98
N VAL A 14 -4.63 -4.59 1.57
CA VAL A 14 -3.72 -5.73 1.33
C VAL A 14 -3.75 -6.12 -0.15
N LEU A 15 -4.93 -6.20 -0.76
CA LEU A 15 -5.08 -6.55 -2.18
C LEU A 15 -4.50 -5.47 -3.10
N ALA A 16 -4.77 -4.19 -2.83
CA ALA A 16 -4.21 -3.08 -3.60
C ALA A 16 -2.68 -3.12 -3.57
N LEU A 17 -2.09 -3.32 -2.38
CA LEU A 17 -0.64 -3.45 -2.23
C LEU A 17 -0.07 -4.68 -2.91
N ALA A 18 -0.79 -5.80 -2.92
CA ALA A 18 -0.39 -7.00 -3.65
C ALA A 18 -0.37 -6.73 -5.17
N VAL A 19 -1.41 -6.07 -5.70
CA VAL A 19 -1.50 -5.67 -7.11
C VAL A 19 -0.37 -4.71 -7.49
N ILE A 20 -0.12 -3.67 -6.68
CA ILE A 20 0.98 -2.72 -6.91
C ILE A 20 2.32 -3.46 -6.96
N THR A 21 2.55 -4.39 -6.02
CA THR A 21 3.79 -5.19 -6.00
C THR A 21 3.90 -6.06 -7.25
N LEU A 22 2.82 -6.74 -7.65
CA LEU A 22 2.78 -7.59 -8.84
C LEU A 22 3.07 -6.79 -10.12
N VAL A 23 2.44 -5.62 -10.27
CA VAL A 23 2.67 -4.70 -11.40
C VAL A 23 4.12 -4.23 -11.43
N GLY A 24 4.72 -3.95 -10.28
CA GLY A 24 6.13 -3.62 -10.15
C GLY A 24 7.04 -4.74 -10.70
N PHE A 25 6.80 -5.98 -10.30
CA PHE A 25 7.55 -7.15 -10.81
C PHE A 25 7.31 -7.38 -12.31
N ALA A 26 6.07 -7.25 -12.78
CA ALA A 26 5.71 -7.35 -14.20
C ALA A 26 6.48 -6.34 -15.04
N SER A 27 6.59 -5.10 -14.56
CA SER A 27 7.29 -4.01 -15.24
C SER A 27 8.80 -4.23 -15.37
N HIS A 28 9.38 -5.04 -14.48
CA HIS A 28 10.80 -5.44 -14.54
C HIS A 28 11.00 -6.78 -15.28
N GLY A 29 9.93 -7.36 -15.85
CA GLY A 29 9.99 -8.68 -16.48
C GLY A 29 10.22 -9.82 -15.50
N GLU A 30 9.98 -9.64 -14.20
CA GLU A 30 10.39 -10.59 -13.16
C GLU A 30 9.33 -11.65 -12.80
N LEU A 31 8.28 -11.81 -13.62
CA LEU A 31 7.22 -12.81 -13.43
C LEU A 31 7.61 -14.19 -13.97
N HIS A 32 8.79 -14.67 -13.59
CA HIS A 32 9.30 -15.99 -13.99
C HIS A 32 9.05 -17.06 -12.91
N VAL A 33 9.33 -18.32 -13.23
CA VAL A 33 9.22 -19.44 -12.29
C VAL A 33 10.05 -19.12 -11.05
N SER A 34 9.42 -19.13 -9.86
CA SER A 34 9.96 -18.75 -8.53
C SER A 34 9.94 -17.26 -8.10
N PHE A 35 9.23 -16.37 -8.81
CA PHE A 35 9.15 -14.95 -8.42
C PHE A 35 8.54 -14.68 -7.02
N ALA A 36 7.71 -15.60 -6.51
CA ALA A 36 6.96 -15.42 -5.28
C ALA A 36 7.85 -15.07 -4.07
N GLY A 37 8.97 -15.76 -3.89
CA GLY A 37 9.90 -15.49 -2.79
C GLY A 37 10.46 -14.06 -2.84
N ARG A 38 10.91 -13.62 -4.02
CA ARG A 38 11.39 -12.25 -4.24
C ARG A 38 10.27 -11.23 -4.03
N MET A 39 9.06 -11.52 -4.51
CA MET A 39 7.91 -10.65 -4.33
C MET A 39 7.60 -10.41 -2.84
N LEU A 40 7.68 -11.45 -2.00
CA LEU A 40 7.46 -11.34 -0.56
C LEU A 40 8.48 -10.42 0.14
N THR A 41 9.72 -10.33 -0.36
CA THR A 41 10.72 -9.39 0.16
C THR A 41 10.41 -7.92 -0.12
N THR A 42 9.43 -7.63 -0.98
CA THR A 42 8.89 -6.27 -1.18
C THR A 42 7.52 -6.13 -0.55
N PHE A 43 6.63 -7.10 -0.75
CA PHE A 43 5.25 -7.06 -0.29
C PHE A 43 5.13 -7.02 1.24
N LEU A 44 5.87 -7.88 1.97
CA LEU A 44 5.77 -7.93 3.44
C LEU A 44 6.31 -6.64 4.09
N PRO A 45 7.48 -6.10 3.70
CA PRO A 45 7.92 -4.78 4.14
C PRO A 45 6.93 -3.66 3.81
N LEU A 46 6.29 -3.69 2.63
CA LEU A 46 5.31 -2.69 2.22
C LEU A 46 4.04 -2.73 3.07
N LEU A 47 3.54 -3.94 3.37
CA LEU A 47 2.44 -4.12 4.32
C LEU A 47 2.85 -3.59 5.71
N ALA A 48 4.01 -4.00 6.22
CA ALA A 48 4.49 -3.55 7.53
C ALA A 48 4.59 -2.02 7.58
N GLY A 49 5.20 -1.40 6.58
CA GLY A 49 5.31 0.05 6.46
C GLY A 49 3.95 0.74 6.43
N TRP A 50 3.03 0.24 5.61
CA TRP A 50 1.67 0.78 5.52
C TRP A 50 0.92 0.67 6.84
N PHE A 51 0.85 -0.53 7.43
CA PHE A 51 0.08 -0.77 8.65
C PHE A 51 0.69 -0.11 9.89
N LEU A 52 1.99 0.21 9.87
CA LEU A 52 2.63 1.02 10.90
C LEU A 52 2.30 2.51 10.75
N ILE A 53 2.23 3.05 9.53
CA ILE A 53 2.02 4.50 9.28
C ILE A 53 0.53 4.88 9.20
N ALA A 54 -0.29 4.04 8.58
CA ALA A 54 -1.69 4.34 8.26
C ALA A 54 -2.56 4.74 9.48
N PRO A 55 -2.42 4.12 10.67
CA PRO A 55 -3.21 4.50 11.85
C PRO A 55 -3.03 5.97 12.24
N TRP A 56 -1.80 6.48 12.17
CA TRP A 56 -1.44 7.85 12.58
C TRP A 56 -2.08 8.92 11.67
N LEU A 57 -2.47 8.53 10.46
CA LEU A 57 -3.17 9.39 9.49
C LEU A 57 -4.68 9.13 9.45
N GLY A 58 -5.21 8.33 10.39
CA GLY A 58 -6.64 7.97 10.45
C GLY A 58 -7.10 7.16 9.23
N LEU A 59 -6.20 6.47 8.53
CA LEU A 59 -6.52 5.78 7.26
C LEU A 59 -7.32 4.49 7.44
N PHE A 60 -7.65 4.15 8.68
CA PHE A 60 -8.58 3.07 9.04
C PHE A 60 -9.87 3.57 9.70
N ASP A 61 -10.06 4.90 9.79
CA ASP A 61 -11.30 5.53 10.23
C ASP A 61 -12.22 5.74 9.01
N LEU A 62 -13.42 5.14 9.08
CA LEU A 62 -14.43 5.24 8.03
C LEU A 62 -14.90 6.67 7.78
N LYS A 63 -14.87 7.55 8.79
CA LYS A 63 -15.22 8.97 8.61
C LYS A 63 -14.19 9.70 7.75
N VAL A 64 -12.92 9.34 7.90
CA VAL A 64 -11.82 9.91 7.11
C VAL A 64 -11.84 9.33 5.70
N VAL A 65 -11.91 7.99 5.56
CA VAL A 65 -11.78 7.35 4.24
C VAL A 65 -13.00 7.51 3.33
N SER A 66 -14.15 7.92 3.88
CA SER A 66 -15.35 8.23 3.10
C SER A 66 -15.46 9.70 2.67
N ALA A 67 -14.48 10.55 3.02
CA ALA A 67 -14.49 11.97 2.68
C ALA A 67 -13.54 12.28 1.50
N PRO A 68 -14.05 12.73 0.32
CA PRO A 68 -13.21 13.08 -0.84
C PRO A 68 -12.07 14.07 -0.55
N PRO A 69 -12.27 15.12 0.27
CA PRO A 69 -11.18 16.04 0.60
C PRO A 69 -10.02 15.39 1.37
N GLN A 70 -10.17 14.15 1.85
CA GLN A 70 -9.14 13.43 2.61
C GLN A 70 -8.33 12.45 1.75
N LEU A 71 -8.57 12.39 0.43
CA LEU A 71 -7.86 11.48 -0.49
C LEU A 71 -6.35 11.77 -0.63
N TRP A 72 -5.86 12.92 -0.15
CA TRP A 72 -4.41 13.19 -0.06
C TRP A 72 -3.71 12.41 1.07
N ARG A 73 -4.44 12.01 2.12
CA ARG A 73 -3.87 11.27 3.26
C ARG A 73 -3.25 9.91 2.88
N PRO A 74 -3.88 9.04 2.06
CA PRO A 74 -3.24 7.80 1.62
C PRO A 74 -1.97 8.04 0.80
N VAL A 75 -1.90 9.14 0.04
CA VAL A 75 -0.69 9.55 -0.69
C VAL A 75 0.43 9.85 0.30
N LEU A 76 0.18 10.72 1.29
CA LEU A 76 1.16 11.01 2.34
C LEU A 76 1.55 9.75 3.12
N GLY A 77 0.58 8.90 3.44
CA GLY A 77 0.82 7.64 4.14
C GLY A 77 1.79 6.73 3.40
N MET A 78 1.67 6.62 2.07
CA MET A 78 2.60 5.83 1.27
C MET A 78 3.98 6.48 1.13
N LEU A 79 4.05 7.81 0.99
CA LEU A 79 5.32 8.52 0.96
C LEU A 79 6.10 8.35 2.28
N LEU A 80 5.41 8.30 3.42
CA LEU A 80 6.01 8.02 4.73
C LEU A 80 6.30 6.53 4.97
N ALA A 81 5.46 5.64 4.44
CA ALA A 81 5.66 4.19 4.55
C ALA A 81 6.81 3.68 3.66
N ALA A 82 7.12 4.36 2.56
CA ALA A 82 8.13 3.91 1.61
C ALA A 82 9.56 3.85 2.18
N PRO A 83 10.07 4.87 2.90
CA PRO A 83 11.37 4.77 3.58
C PRO A 83 11.44 3.59 4.56
N LEU A 84 10.38 3.39 5.35
CA LEU A 84 10.30 2.27 6.29
C LEU A 84 10.30 0.93 5.55
N THR A 85 9.57 0.83 4.45
CA THR A 85 9.54 -0.35 3.58
C THR A 85 10.92 -0.66 3.02
N ALA A 86 11.65 0.35 2.54
CA ALA A 86 13.00 0.18 2.00
C ALA A 86 14.00 -0.26 3.06
N ILE A 87 13.92 0.27 4.28
CA ILE A 87 14.76 -0.14 5.43
C ILE A 87 14.47 -1.58 5.82
N LEU A 88 13.19 -1.95 5.98
CA LEU A 88 12.78 -3.31 6.33
C LEU A 88 13.21 -4.33 5.26
N ARG A 89 13.02 -3.99 3.98
CA ARG A 89 13.49 -4.82 2.87
C ARG A 89 15.01 -4.96 2.87
N ALA A 90 15.74 -3.87 3.08
CA ALA A 90 17.21 -3.89 3.13
C ALA A 90 17.71 -4.78 4.27
N ALA A 91 17.08 -4.70 5.46
CA ALA A 91 17.37 -5.59 6.58
C ALA A 91 17.10 -7.07 6.24
N MET A 92 15.96 -7.37 5.60
CA MET A 92 15.63 -8.74 5.18
C MET A 92 16.63 -9.32 4.15
N LEU A 93 17.19 -8.47 3.30
CA LEU A 93 18.12 -8.88 2.24
C LEU A 93 19.59 -8.75 2.62
N ASN A 94 19.89 -8.32 3.86
CA ASN A 94 21.24 -7.95 4.30
C ASN A 94 21.94 -7.00 3.30
N SER A 95 21.22 -5.94 2.91
CA SER A 95 21.64 -4.99 1.88
C SER A 95 21.45 -3.53 2.34
N VAL A 96 21.72 -2.58 1.44
CA VAL A 96 21.46 -1.14 1.67
C VAL A 96 20.08 -0.75 1.16
N ALA A 97 19.42 0.18 1.85
CA ALA A 97 18.16 0.78 1.39
C ALA A 97 18.43 1.73 0.21
N LEU A 98 17.98 1.37 -0.99
CA LEU A 98 18.24 2.12 -2.22
C LEU A 98 17.28 3.32 -2.35
N PRO A 99 17.78 4.57 -2.43
CA PRO A 99 16.91 5.76 -2.52
C PRO A 99 15.97 5.75 -3.73
N LEU A 100 16.44 5.30 -4.89
CA LEU A 100 15.63 5.25 -6.11
C LEU A 100 14.49 4.25 -5.99
N PHE A 101 14.74 3.07 -5.38
CA PHE A 101 13.70 2.10 -5.07
C PHE A 101 12.65 2.71 -4.14
N THR A 102 13.09 3.37 -3.07
CA THR A 102 12.19 4.04 -2.11
C THR A 102 11.28 5.06 -2.80
N LEU A 103 11.85 5.90 -3.68
CA LEU A 103 11.11 6.94 -4.40
C LEU A 103 10.08 6.35 -5.36
N ILE A 104 10.49 5.41 -6.21
CA ILE A 104 9.62 4.79 -7.22
C ILE A 104 8.53 3.96 -6.54
N LEU A 105 8.88 3.16 -5.53
CA LEU A 105 7.91 2.40 -4.74
C LEU A 105 6.91 3.32 -4.05
N GLY A 106 7.39 4.37 -3.38
CA GLY A 106 6.53 5.32 -2.69
C GLY A 106 5.57 6.04 -3.62
N ALA A 107 6.05 6.53 -4.77
CA ALA A 107 5.22 7.23 -5.75
C ALA A 107 4.18 6.29 -6.39
N SER A 108 4.60 5.10 -6.82
CA SER A 108 3.69 4.12 -7.43
C SER A 108 2.66 3.57 -6.43
N ALA A 109 3.07 3.28 -5.19
CA ALA A 109 2.17 2.84 -4.14
C ALA A 109 1.21 3.95 -3.71
N ALA A 110 1.67 5.20 -3.63
CA ALA A 110 0.82 6.35 -3.33
C ALA A 110 -0.27 6.52 -4.40
N LEU A 111 0.08 6.42 -5.68
CA LEU A 111 -0.88 6.44 -6.78
C LEU A 111 -1.86 5.27 -6.68
N GLY A 112 -1.36 4.05 -6.49
CA GLY A 112 -2.21 2.86 -6.37
C GLY A 112 -3.19 2.95 -5.21
N MET A 113 -2.76 3.48 -4.05
CA MET A 113 -3.64 3.69 -2.91
C MET A 113 -4.61 4.84 -3.12
N LEU A 114 -4.23 5.91 -3.81
CA LEU A 114 -5.15 6.97 -4.20
C LEU A 114 -6.28 6.42 -5.07
N LEU A 115 -5.94 5.59 -6.07
CA LEU A 115 -6.92 4.92 -6.93
C LEU A 115 -7.82 3.98 -6.14
N TRP A 116 -7.25 3.18 -5.23
CA TRP A 116 -8.01 2.29 -4.34
C TRP A 116 -8.98 3.07 -3.44
N ARG A 117 -8.53 4.15 -2.81
CA ARG A 117 -9.39 4.99 -1.97
C ARG A 117 -10.46 5.72 -2.77
N GLY A 118 -10.14 6.15 -3.99
CA GLY A 118 -11.12 6.68 -4.94
C GLY A 118 -12.20 5.66 -5.28
N LEU A 119 -11.81 4.42 -5.59
CA LEU A 119 -12.74 3.32 -5.85
C LEU A 119 -13.59 2.98 -4.63
N TRP A 120 -12.98 2.92 -3.44
CA TRP A 120 -13.69 2.72 -2.18
C TRP A 120 -14.77 3.78 -1.97
N TRP A 121 -14.42 5.05 -2.19
CA TRP A 121 -15.39 6.14 -2.09
C TRP A 121 -16.51 6.02 -3.13
N LEU A 122 -16.23 5.63 -4.38
CA LEU A 122 -17.26 5.44 -5.40
C LEU A 122 -18.26 4.34 -5.02
N ILE A 123 -17.80 3.25 -4.40
CA ILE A 123 -18.64 2.10 -4.02
C ILE A 123 -19.39 2.36 -2.70
N TRP A 124 -18.75 2.95 -1.69
CA TRP A 124 -19.30 3.07 -0.33
C TRP A 124 -19.56 4.50 0.17
N GLY A 125 -19.08 5.53 -0.54
CA GLY A 125 -19.15 6.94 -0.13
C GLY A 125 -20.52 7.58 -0.29
N LYS A 126 -21.41 7.03 -1.12
CA LYS A 126 -22.78 7.56 -1.35
C LYS A 126 -23.82 7.17 -0.29
N ARG A 127 -23.41 6.58 0.84
CA ARG A 127 -24.31 5.99 1.86
C ARG A 127 -24.26 6.71 3.21
N TRP A 128 -23.83 7.97 3.22
CA TRP A 128 -23.76 8.82 4.41
C TRP A 128 -24.23 10.22 4.06
#